data_AF-A0A3B9CZL3-F1
#
_entry.id   AF-A0A3B9CZL3-F1
#
_cell.length_a   1.000
_cell.length_b   1.000
_cell.length_c   1.000
_cell.angle_alpha   90.00
_cell.angle_beta   90.00
_cell.angle_gamma   90.00
#
_symmetry.space_group_name_H-M   'P 1'
#
loop_
_entity.id
_entity.type
_entity.pdbx_description
1 polymer ?
#
loop_
_entity_poly.entity_id
_entity_poly.type
_entity_poly.pdbx_seq_one_letter_code
_entity_poly.pdbx_strand_id
1 'polypeptide(L)'
;GRHWLDVVRFGESNGFERNVIYKDAWPFRDYVIRSINEDKPFNTFIREHLAGDVFGKDDPQVAVGTVFLVAGPYDDVGNQDPVQKAQIRANTIDEMIRASGEAFLGLTIGCSRCHDHKFDP
;
A
#
# COMPACT_ATOMS: atom_id res chain seq x y z
N GLY A 1 16.05 -4.10 -1.39
CA GLY A 1 15.38 -3.46 -0.25
C GLY A 1 14.84 -2.09 -0.58
N ARG A 2 15.68 -1.03 -0.49
CA ARG A 2 15.26 0.38 -0.53
C ARG A 2 14.26 0.75 -1.63
N HIS A 3 14.56 0.44 -2.89
CA HIS A 3 13.67 0.78 -4.02
C HIS A 3 12.26 0.18 -3.89
N TRP A 4 12.14 -1.02 -3.32
CA TRP A 4 10.84 -1.64 -3.10
C TRP A 4 10.05 -0.93 -1.99
N LEU A 5 10.73 -0.48 -0.94
CA LEU A 5 10.11 0.30 0.15
C LEU A 5 9.50 1.60 -0.38
N ASP A 6 10.14 2.24 -1.35
CA ASP A 6 9.61 3.42 -2.02
C ASP A 6 8.32 3.06 -2.82
N VAL A 7 8.34 1.96 -3.59
CA VAL A 7 7.20 1.48 -4.39
C VAL A 7 5.98 1.12 -3.53
N VAL A 8 6.19 0.47 -2.39
CA VAL A 8 5.09 0.09 -1.47
C VAL A 8 4.67 1.24 -0.54
N ARG A 9 5.20 2.45 -0.77
CA ARG A 9 4.85 3.68 -0.03
C ARG A 9 5.12 3.53 1.46
N PHE A 10 6.22 2.84 1.81
CA PHE A 10 6.56 2.63 3.20
C PHE A 10 6.91 3.95 3.88
N GLY A 11 6.20 4.24 4.95
CA GLY A 11 6.50 5.30 5.90
C GLY A 11 6.12 4.85 7.30
N GLU A 12 6.80 5.38 8.32
CA GLU A 12 6.48 5.13 9.72
C GLU A 12 5.42 6.12 10.24
N SER A 13 4.54 6.59 9.35
CA SER A 13 3.41 7.44 9.67
C SER A 13 2.32 7.34 8.60
N ASN A 14 1.12 7.83 8.91
CA ASN A 14 0.01 7.86 7.95
C ASN A 14 0.16 8.95 6.86
N GLY A 15 1.25 9.73 6.86
CA GLY A 15 1.70 10.55 5.74
C GLY A 15 0.73 11.62 5.22
N PHE A 16 -0.32 11.97 5.97
CA PHE A 16 -1.37 12.91 5.57
C PHE A 16 -1.45 14.13 6.51
N GLU A 17 -2.53 14.93 6.41
CA GLU A 17 -2.72 16.16 7.18
C GLU A 17 -2.54 15.97 8.70
N ARG A 18 -3.24 14.99 9.29
CA ARG A 18 -2.96 14.53 10.65
C ARG A 18 -1.90 13.44 10.61
N ASN A 19 -0.63 13.86 10.62
CA ASN A 19 0.48 12.93 10.48
C ASN A 19 0.76 12.14 11.79
N VAL A 20 0.14 10.97 11.94
CA VAL A 20 0.30 10.08 13.10
C VAL A 20 1.44 9.10 12.85
N ILE A 21 2.37 9.00 13.80
CA ILE A 21 3.52 8.08 13.73
C ILE A 21 3.09 6.64 14.09
N TYR A 22 3.46 5.69 13.24
CA TYR A 22 3.40 4.25 13.49
C TYR A 22 4.69 3.80 14.19
N LYS A 23 4.60 3.37 15.45
CA LYS A 23 5.79 2.98 16.25
C LYS A 23 6.28 1.57 15.94
N ASP A 24 5.50 0.82 15.18
CA ASP A 24 5.60 -0.62 14.97
C ASP A 24 5.50 -1.01 13.48
N ALA A 25 5.79 -0.07 12.57
CA ALA A 25 5.82 -0.34 11.12
C ALA A 25 7.14 -0.99 10.65
N TRP A 26 8.21 -0.88 11.43
CA TRP A 26 9.54 -1.44 11.13
C TRP A 26 9.57 -2.96 10.83
N PRO A 27 8.70 -3.83 11.38
CA PRO A 27 8.69 -5.25 11.02
C PRO A 27 8.36 -5.47 9.53
N PHE A 28 7.54 -4.60 8.91
CA PHE A 28 7.27 -4.67 7.48
C PHE A 28 8.50 -4.29 6.64
N ARG A 29 9.23 -3.24 7.06
CA ARG A 29 10.52 -2.89 6.43
C ARG A 29 11.49 -4.07 6.45
N ASP A 30 11.64 -4.71 7.61
CA ASP A 30 12.55 -5.84 7.79
C ASP A 30 12.06 -7.06 7.00
N TYR A 31 10.74 -7.28 6.91
CA TYR A 31 10.13 -8.27 6.02
C TYR A 31 10.47 -8.05 4.53
N VAL A 32 10.39 -6.81 4.04
CA VAL A 32 10.74 -6.48 2.64
C VAL A 32 12.24 -6.72 2.39
N ILE A 33 13.10 -6.27 3.31
CA ILE A 33 14.54 -6.46 3.22
C ILE A 33 14.87 -7.97 3.18
N ARG A 34 14.32 -8.74 4.11
CA ARG A 34 14.52 -10.19 4.20
C ARG A 34 14.01 -10.90 2.95
N SER A 35 12.79 -10.61 2.51
CA SER A 35 12.18 -11.26 1.34
C SER A 35 13.01 -11.06 0.06
N ILE A 36 13.62 -9.87 -0.11
CA ILE A 36 14.49 -9.59 -1.25
C ILE A 36 15.84 -10.30 -1.09
N ASN A 37 16.44 -10.28 0.10
CA ASN A 37 17.75 -10.92 0.34
C ASN A 37 17.70 -12.45 0.23
N GLU A 38 16.54 -13.05 0.50
CA GLU A 38 16.29 -14.50 0.41
C GLU A 38 15.77 -14.93 -0.96
N ASP A 39 15.73 -14.03 -1.96
CA ASP A 39 15.17 -14.28 -3.29
C ASP A 39 13.76 -14.91 -3.25
N LYS A 40 12.90 -14.40 -2.34
CA LYS A 40 11.53 -14.90 -2.20
C LYS A 40 10.83 -14.88 -3.57
N PRO A 41 10.18 -15.99 -3.99
CA PRO A 41 9.46 -16.02 -5.26
C PRO A 41 8.46 -14.85 -5.36
N PHE A 42 8.53 -14.10 -6.45
CA PHE A 42 7.79 -12.84 -6.60
C PHE A 42 6.27 -13.03 -6.48
N ASN A 43 5.73 -14.14 -6.98
CA ASN A 43 4.32 -14.49 -6.84
C ASN A 43 3.89 -14.68 -5.37
N THR A 44 4.77 -15.21 -4.53
CA THR A 44 4.54 -15.37 -3.09
C THR A 44 4.61 -14.00 -2.42
N PHE A 45 5.63 -13.22 -2.76
CA PHE A 45 5.80 -11.86 -2.25
C PHE A 45 4.58 -10.96 -2.54
N ILE A 46 4.04 -10.99 -3.76
CA ILE A 46 2.81 -10.25 -4.13
C ILE A 46 1.61 -10.73 -3.29
N ARG A 47 1.39 -12.05 -3.19
CA ARG A 47 0.27 -12.59 -2.42
C ARG A 47 0.34 -12.15 -0.96
N GLU A 48 1.52 -12.12 -0.37
CA GLU A 48 1.73 -11.70 1.01
C GLU A 48 1.44 -10.20 1.21
N HIS A 49 1.71 -9.35 0.22
CA HIS A 49 1.30 -7.94 0.26
C HIS A 49 -0.22 -7.77 0.21
N LEU A 50 -0.93 -8.62 -0.54
CA LEU A 50 -2.36 -8.49 -0.77
C LEU A 50 -3.22 -9.20 0.27
N ALA A 51 -2.72 -10.25 0.91
CA ALA A 51 -3.52 -11.11 1.77
C ALA A 51 -2.69 -11.96 2.76
N GLY A 52 -1.48 -11.51 3.14
CA GLY A 52 -0.60 -12.27 4.04
C GLY A 52 -1.26 -12.64 5.37
N ASP A 53 -2.12 -11.78 5.89
CA ASP A 53 -2.91 -11.97 7.10
C ASP A 53 -4.00 -13.04 6.95
N VAL A 54 -4.48 -13.29 5.73
CA VAL A 54 -5.49 -14.31 5.43
C VAL A 54 -4.88 -15.71 5.43
N PHE A 55 -3.80 -15.94 4.66
CA PHE A 55 -3.21 -17.28 4.53
C PHE A 55 -2.06 -17.54 5.52
N GLY A 56 -1.46 -16.49 6.07
CA GLY A 56 -0.44 -16.53 7.12
C GLY A 56 -0.97 -16.10 8.49
N LYS A 57 -2.27 -16.26 8.77
CA LYS A 57 -2.91 -15.77 10.00
C LYS A 57 -2.20 -16.15 11.31
N ASP A 58 -1.55 -17.32 11.33
CA ASP A 58 -0.83 -17.87 12.49
C ASP A 58 0.70 -17.74 12.35
N ASP A 59 1.17 -17.10 11.28
CA ASP A 59 2.58 -16.84 10.99
C ASP A 59 2.81 -15.32 10.83
N PRO A 60 3.26 -14.62 11.89
CA PRO A 60 3.55 -13.20 11.82
C PRO A 60 4.58 -12.82 10.74
N GLN A 61 5.46 -13.73 10.32
CA GLN A 61 6.45 -13.44 9.27
C GLN A 61 5.83 -13.35 7.88
N VAL A 62 4.64 -13.92 7.69
CA VAL A 62 3.83 -13.87 6.48
C VAL A 62 2.76 -12.79 6.59
N ALA A 63 2.05 -12.74 7.73
CA ALA A 63 0.97 -11.78 7.98
C ALA A 63 1.41 -10.31 7.83
N VAL A 64 2.64 -10.01 8.28
CA VAL A 64 3.23 -8.67 8.20
C VAL A 64 3.29 -8.12 6.77
N GLY A 65 3.31 -8.97 5.73
CA GLY A 65 3.29 -8.53 4.34
C GLY A 65 2.09 -7.63 4.01
N THR A 66 0.95 -7.86 4.66
CA THR A 66 -0.32 -7.14 4.44
C THR A 66 -0.26 -5.66 4.82
N VAL A 67 0.79 -5.22 5.55
CA VAL A 67 1.01 -3.81 5.88
C VAL A 67 1.00 -2.92 4.62
N PHE A 68 1.30 -3.46 3.44
CA PHE A 68 1.09 -2.78 2.16
C PHE A 68 -0.29 -2.09 2.01
N LEU A 69 -1.37 -2.73 2.49
CA LEU A 69 -2.74 -2.20 2.36
C LEU A 69 -3.01 -0.98 3.26
N VAL A 70 -2.17 -0.75 4.26
CA VAL A 70 -2.28 0.38 5.21
C VAL A 70 -1.06 1.30 5.17
N ALA A 71 -0.08 0.98 4.32
CA ALA A 71 1.03 1.85 3.99
C ALA A 71 0.56 3.00 3.08
N GLY A 72 1.35 4.06 3.04
CA GLY A 72 1.04 5.28 2.30
C GLY A 72 0.09 6.24 3.04
N PRO A 73 -0.32 7.32 2.36
CA PRO A 73 -1.14 8.35 2.95
C PRO A 73 -2.54 7.84 3.33
N TYR A 74 -2.98 8.11 4.56
CA TYR A 74 -4.34 7.81 5.01
C TYR A 74 -4.99 9.06 5.62
N ASP A 75 -6.07 9.51 4.96
CA ASP A 75 -6.89 10.61 5.45
C ASP A 75 -7.86 10.12 6.52
N ASP A 76 -7.50 10.41 7.77
CA ASP A 76 -8.32 10.11 8.94
C ASP A 76 -9.05 11.35 9.49
N VAL A 77 -8.88 12.53 8.86
CA VAL A 77 -9.47 13.80 9.31
C VAL A 77 -11.00 13.70 9.33
N GLY A 78 -11.53 13.09 8.27
CA GLY A 78 -12.96 12.91 8.05
C GLY A 78 -13.69 14.22 7.71
N ASN A 79 -14.96 14.10 7.34
CA ASN A 79 -15.82 15.24 7.07
C ASN A 79 -17.28 14.92 7.40
N GLN A 80 -18.01 15.90 7.94
CA GLN A 80 -19.44 15.77 8.24
C GLN A 80 -20.32 16.00 7.01
N ASP A 81 -19.82 16.74 6.01
CA ASP A 81 -20.49 16.89 4.72
C ASP A 81 -20.47 15.55 3.95
N PRO A 82 -21.64 15.02 3.52
CA PRO A 82 -21.71 13.73 2.84
C PRO A 82 -20.93 13.66 1.52
N VAL A 83 -20.87 14.76 0.77
CA VAL A 83 -20.15 14.84 -0.51
C VAL A 83 -18.65 14.76 -0.25
N GLN A 84 -18.16 15.53 0.73
CA GLN A 84 -16.74 15.48 1.12
C GLN A 84 -16.35 14.11 1.67
N LYS A 85 -17.19 13.49 2.50
CA LYS A 85 -16.96 12.14 3.00
C LYS A 85 -16.87 11.09 1.87
N ALA A 86 -17.72 11.21 0.86
CA ALA A 86 -17.66 10.36 -0.33
C ALA A 86 -16.36 10.59 -1.13
N GLN A 87 -15.92 11.84 -1.24
CA GLN A 87 -14.67 12.18 -1.93
C GLN A 87 -13.44 11.63 -1.21
N ILE A 88 -13.37 11.70 0.12
CA ILE A 88 -12.30 11.10 0.92
C ILE A 88 -12.22 9.59 0.64
N ARG A 89 -13.36 8.89 0.71
CA ARG A 89 -13.42 7.46 0.38
C ARG A 89 -12.96 7.16 -1.05
N ALA A 90 -13.38 7.98 -2.03
CA ALA A 90 -12.97 7.82 -3.41
C ALA A 90 -11.44 8.00 -3.58
N ASN A 91 -10.85 8.96 -2.85
CA ASN A 91 -9.40 9.16 -2.83
C ASN A 91 -8.66 7.96 -2.23
N THR A 92 -9.16 7.37 -1.13
CA THR A 92 -8.56 6.16 -0.54
C THR A 92 -8.58 4.99 -1.53
N ILE A 93 -9.67 4.82 -2.27
CA ILE A 93 -9.78 3.74 -3.27
C ILE A 93 -8.85 3.99 -4.46
N ASP A 94 -8.80 5.22 -4.96
CA ASP A 94 -7.88 5.61 -6.04
C ASP A 94 -6.42 5.36 -5.67
N GLU A 95 -6.04 5.68 -4.43
CA GLU A 95 -4.71 5.45 -3.90
C GLU A 95 -4.34 3.95 -3.94
N MET A 96 -5.23 3.06 -3.47
CA MET A 96 -5.03 1.61 -3.55
C MET A 96 -4.96 1.07 -4.99
N ILE A 97 -5.76 1.61 -5.91
CA ILE A 97 -5.73 1.23 -7.34
C ILE A 97 -4.36 1.60 -7.93
N ARG A 98 -3.88 2.82 -7.68
CA ARG A 98 -2.57 3.29 -8.16
C ARG A 98 -1.44 2.47 -7.56
N ALA A 99 -1.41 2.33 -6.24
CA ALA A 99 -0.39 1.57 -5.53
C ALA A 99 -0.26 0.13 -6.05
N SER A 100 -1.39 -0.57 -6.22
CA SER A 100 -1.39 -1.96 -6.68
C SER A 100 -1.03 -2.07 -8.17
N GLY A 101 -1.52 -1.14 -8.99
CA GLY A 101 -1.22 -1.09 -10.42
C GLY A 101 0.27 -0.83 -10.70
N GLU A 102 0.84 0.14 -9.99
CA GLU A 102 2.25 0.50 -10.13
C GLU A 102 3.16 -0.60 -9.56
N ALA A 103 2.87 -1.12 -8.36
CA ALA A 103 3.72 -2.10 -7.69
C ALA A 103 3.71 -3.50 -8.32
N PHE A 104 2.55 -3.98 -8.76
CA PHE A 104 2.39 -5.39 -9.16
C PHE A 104 2.13 -5.60 -10.65
N LEU A 105 1.60 -4.58 -11.34
CA LEU A 105 1.32 -4.66 -12.78
C LEU A 105 2.31 -3.85 -13.61
N GLY A 106 3.08 -2.94 -12.99
CA GLY A 106 3.94 -2.00 -13.70
C GLY A 106 3.15 -0.99 -14.56
N LEU A 107 1.91 -0.68 -14.17
CA LEU A 107 0.99 0.18 -14.94
C LEU A 107 0.67 1.45 -14.16
N THR A 108 0.75 2.60 -14.84
CA THR A 108 0.41 3.92 -14.30
C THR A 108 -1.08 4.26 -14.43
N ILE A 109 -1.93 3.44 -13.80
CA ILE A 109 -3.41 3.50 -13.90
C ILE A 109 -4.00 4.82 -13.40
N GLY A 110 -3.23 5.66 -12.70
CA GLY A 110 -3.67 6.95 -12.16
C GLY A 110 -4.29 7.91 -13.20
N CYS A 111 -3.93 7.81 -14.49
CA CYS A 111 -4.56 8.59 -15.55
C CYS A 111 -6.06 8.28 -15.72
N SER A 112 -6.47 7.03 -15.46
CA SER A 112 -7.87 6.59 -15.59
C SER A 112 -8.82 7.25 -14.59
N ARG A 113 -8.28 7.96 -13.59
CA ARG A 113 -9.08 8.74 -12.64
C ARG A 113 -9.89 9.83 -13.34
N CYS A 114 -9.32 10.46 -14.37
CA CYS A 114 -9.90 11.62 -15.05
C CYS A 114 -10.09 11.40 -16.55
N HIS A 115 -9.45 10.38 -17.13
CA HIS A 115 -9.46 10.10 -18.56
C HIS A 115 -9.82 8.66 -18.85
N ASP A 116 -10.20 8.35 -20.10
CA ASP A 116 -10.53 6.98 -20.53
C ASP A 116 -9.30 6.21 -21.03
N HIS A 117 -8.17 6.34 -20.35
CA HIS A 117 -6.93 5.61 -20.67
C HIS A 117 -6.16 5.23 -19.41
N LYS A 118 -5.40 4.12 -19.50
CA LYS A 118 -4.74 3.46 -18.35
C LYS A 118 -3.31 3.91 -18.09
N PHE A 119 -2.70 4.67 -18.99
CA PHE A 119 -1.35 5.22 -18.90
C PHE A 119 -1.25 6.41 -19.85
N ASP A 120 -0.21 7.24 -19.72
CA ASP A 120 0.04 8.37 -20.63
C ASP A 120 0.24 7.86 -22.08
N PRO A 121 -0.51 8.35 -23.08
CA PRO A 121 -0.41 7.90 -24.48
C PRO A 121 0.99 7.97 -25.10
#